data_AF-A0A2S7NZ29-F1
#
_entry.id   AF-A0A2S7NZ29-F1
#
_cell.length_a   1.000
_cell.length_b   1.000
_cell.length_c   1.000
_cell.angle_alpha   90.00
_cell.angle_beta   90.00
_cell.angle_gamma   90.00
#
_symmetry.space_group_name_H-M   'P 1'
#
loop_
_entity.id
_entity.type
_entity.pdbx_description
1 polymer ?
#
loop_
_entity_poly.entity_id
_entity_poly.type
_entity_poly.pdbx_seq_one_letter_code
_entity_poly.pdbx_strand_id
1 'polypeptide(L)'
;MSKLSALAVVAILSFVEAKHCTHLTIPVTLNARNGIFNLPPLTDHIAVTKFAQDFLRRGQNYTAAILQGYTTITDEYNIAATACRPDNYAENYNTWQFLTHGIGFDSG
;
A
#
# COMPACT_ATOMS: atom_id res chain seq x y z
N MET A 1 -58.59 -23.11 8.63
CA MET A 1 -58.52 -21.81 9.32
C MET A 1 -57.66 -21.97 10.56
N SER A 2 -56.43 -21.46 10.56
CA SER A 2 -55.77 -20.81 11.71
C SER A 2 -54.40 -20.36 11.22
N LYS A 3 -54.30 -19.06 10.95
CA LYS A 3 -53.06 -18.33 10.70
C LYS A 3 -52.48 -17.96 12.06
N LEU A 4 -51.15 -18.00 12.21
CA LEU A 4 -50.28 -17.39 13.24
C LEU A 4 -49.14 -18.39 13.49
N SER A 5 -47.86 -18.06 13.53
CA SER A 5 -47.16 -16.79 13.43
C SER A 5 -45.71 -17.16 13.13
N ALA A 6 -45.21 -16.83 11.94
CA ALA A 6 -43.79 -16.98 11.60
C ALA A 6 -43.26 -15.60 11.20
N LEU A 7 -43.31 -14.66 12.14
CA LEU A 7 -42.51 -13.43 12.08
C LEU A 7 -41.33 -13.60 13.04
N ALA A 8 -40.31 -14.31 12.57
CA ALA A 8 -38.97 -14.17 13.14
C ALA A 8 -38.42 -12.81 12.69
N VAL A 9 -38.79 -11.75 13.39
CA VAL A 9 -38.11 -10.45 13.27
C VAL A 9 -36.90 -10.51 14.20
N VAL A 10 -35.78 -11.05 13.68
CA VAL A 10 -34.46 -10.81 14.27
C VAL A 10 -34.11 -9.36 13.92
N ALA A 11 -34.51 -8.43 14.79
CA ALA A 11 -34.00 -7.07 14.75
C ALA A 11 -32.52 -7.13 15.14
N ILE A 12 -31.63 -7.13 14.15
CA ILE A 12 -30.21 -6.89 14.36
C ILE A 12 -30.13 -5.43 14.82
N LEU A 13 -30.09 -5.20 16.13
CA LEU A 13 -29.74 -3.91 16.70
C LEU A 13 -28.29 -3.66 16.30
N SER A 14 -28.08 -2.91 15.23
CA SER A 14 -26.80 -2.28 14.95
C SER A 14 -26.56 -1.28 16.07
N PHE A 15 -25.79 -1.68 17.09
CA PHE A 15 -25.18 -0.73 18.01
C PHE A 15 -24.24 0.12 17.18
N VAL A 16 -24.72 1.29 16.74
CA VAL A 16 -23.84 2.35 16.30
C VAL A 16 -23.20 2.87 17.57
N GLU A 17 -22.09 2.22 17.96
CA GLU A 17 -21.22 2.81 18.95
C GLU A 17 -20.70 4.11 18.33
N ALA A 18 -21.09 5.24 18.93
CA ALA A 18 -20.57 6.51 18.49
C ALA A 18 -19.04 6.46 18.69
N LYS A 19 -18.33 6.81 17.62
CA LYS A 19 -16.87 6.76 17.54
C LYS A 19 -16.35 8.16 17.33
N HIS A 20 -15.38 8.55 18.14
CA HIS A 20 -14.59 9.73 17.91
C HIS A 20 -13.44 9.38 16.96
N CYS A 21 -13.54 9.85 15.71
CA CYS A 21 -12.49 9.74 14.72
C CYS A 21 -11.75 11.06 14.57
N THR A 22 -10.43 10.99 14.43
CA THR A 22 -9.55 12.14 14.20
C THR A 22 -8.71 11.88 12.96
N HIS A 23 -8.75 12.82 12.03
CA HIS A 23 -7.87 12.81 10.86
C HIS A 23 -6.47 13.24 11.29
N LEU A 24 -5.49 12.49 10.81
CA LEU A 24 -4.08 12.65 11.11
C LEU A 24 -3.31 12.79 9.81
N THR A 25 -2.33 13.70 9.83
CA THR A 25 -1.30 13.79 8.80
C THR A 25 0.01 13.41 9.44
N ILE A 26 0.59 12.30 8.99
CA ILE A 26 1.82 11.75 9.55
C ILE A 26 2.96 12.02 8.55
N PRO A 27 3.85 13.01 8.83
CA PRO A 27 5.00 13.24 7.99
C PRO A 27 6.01 12.10 8.15
N VAL A 28 6.46 11.54 7.04
CA VAL A 28 7.50 10.52 7.00
C VAL A 28 8.55 10.89 5.95
N THR A 29 9.82 10.66 6.29
CA THR A 29 10.91 10.72 5.31
C THR A 29 11.14 9.33 4.77
N LEU A 30 10.94 9.13 3.47
CA LEU A 30 11.20 7.86 2.79
C LEU A 30 12.46 7.97 1.96
N ASN A 31 13.23 6.87 1.90
CA ASN A 31 14.35 6.74 0.99
C ASN A 31 14.20 5.50 0.10
N ALA A 32 14.62 5.64 -1.15
CA ALA A 32 14.62 4.57 -2.14
C ALA A 32 15.99 4.52 -2.81
N ARG A 33 16.68 3.40 -2.65
CA ARG A 33 17.97 3.13 -3.31
C ARG A 33 17.72 2.47 -4.66
N ASN A 34 17.97 3.21 -5.73
CA ASN A 34 17.76 2.78 -7.11
C ASN A 34 19.09 2.46 -7.78
N GLY A 35 19.16 1.36 -8.53
CA GLY A 35 20.33 1.04 -9.36
C GLY A 35 20.42 1.98 -10.55
N ILE A 36 21.61 2.50 -10.83
CA ILE A 36 21.89 3.27 -12.04
C ILE A 36 22.44 2.30 -13.08
N PHE A 37 21.69 2.10 -14.15
CA PHE A 37 22.08 1.18 -15.22
C PHE A 37 22.54 1.95 -16.45
N ASN A 38 23.72 1.59 -16.97
CA ASN A 38 24.23 2.08 -18.25
C ASN A 38 23.55 1.38 -19.42
N LEU A 39 22.23 1.49 -19.50
CA LEU A 39 21.46 0.91 -20.59
C LEU A 39 21.21 2.00 -21.65
N PRO A 40 21.72 1.86 -22.88
CA PRO A 40 21.37 2.79 -23.95
C PRO A 40 19.86 2.73 -24.23
N PRO A 41 19.24 3.83 -24.69
CA PRO A 41 17.83 3.86 -25.05
C PRO A 41 17.46 2.75 -26.04
N LEU A 42 16.34 2.07 -25.79
CA LEU A 42 15.82 1.01 -26.65
C LEU A 42 14.93 1.59 -27.76
N THR A 43 15.52 2.41 -28.64
CA THR A 43 14.78 3.25 -29.61
C THR A 43 14.35 2.53 -30.88
N ASP A 44 14.94 1.38 -31.20
CA ASP A 44 14.62 0.60 -32.39
C ASP A 44 14.67 -0.91 -32.13
N HIS A 45 14.27 -1.68 -33.15
CA HIS A 45 14.18 -3.14 -33.08
C HIS A 45 15.56 -3.81 -32.91
N ILE A 46 16.63 -3.19 -33.40
CA ILE A 46 18.00 -3.70 -33.24
C ILE A 46 18.43 -3.55 -31.78
N ALA A 47 18.20 -2.38 -31.18
CA ALA A 47 18.53 -2.10 -29.79
C ALA A 47 17.77 -3.03 -28.81
N VAL A 48 16.47 -3.22 -29.02
CA VAL A 48 15.65 -4.14 -28.21
C VAL A 48 16.16 -5.58 -28.34
N THR A 49 16.44 -6.04 -29.57
CA THR A 49 16.95 -7.39 -29.82
C THR A 49 18.30 -7.61 -29.14
N LYS A 50 19.20 -6.63 -29.26
CA LYS A 50 20.52 -6.67 -28.61
C LYS A 50 20.39 -6.75 -27.08
N PHE A 51 19.52 -5.93 -26.47
CA PHE A 51 19.25 -6.01 -25.04
C PHE A 51 18.79 -7.41 -24.62
N ALA A 52 17.82 -7.99 -25.34
CA ALA A 52 17.32 -9.33 -25.03
C ALA A 52 18.43 -10.39 -25.15
N GLN A 53 19.25 -10.31 -26.20
CA GLN A 53 20.40 -11.22 -26.39
C GLN A 53 21.41 -11.11 -25.25
N ASP A 54 21.78 -9.90 -24.85
CA ASP A 54 22.75 -9.67 -23.78
C ASP A 54 22.19 -10.11 -22.41
N PHE A 55 20.92 -9.80 -22.13
CA PHE A 55 20.25 -10.14 -20.87
C PHE A 55 20.06 -11.66 -20.70
N LEU A 56 19.71 -12.37 -21.78
CA LEU A 56 19.46 -13.82 -21.75
C LEU A 56 20.72 -14.67 -21.96
N ARG A 57 21.88 -14.04 -22.19
CA ARG A 57 23.13 -14.76 -22.44
C ARG A 57 23.54 -15.57 -21.21
N ARG A 58 23.59 -16.90 -21.36
CA ARG A 58 24.02 -17.81 -20.28
C ARG A 58 25.45 -17.51 -19.83
N GLY A 59 25.69 -17.68 -18.53
CA GLY A 59 27.01 -17.48 -17.93
C GLY A 59 27.40 -16.01 -17.73
N GLN A 60 26.48 -15.09 -17.95
CA GLN A 60 26.68 -13.66 -17.74
C GLN A 60 25.64 -13.13 -16.77
N ASN A 61 26.05 -12.24 -15.87
CA ASN A 61 25.14 -11.42 -15.08
C ASN A 61 25.07 -10.04 -15.72
N TYR A 62 24.25 -9.92 -16.76
CA TYR A 62 24.16 -8.68 -17.52
C TYR A 62 23.73 -7.50 -16.66
N THR A 63 22.77 -7.69 -15.74
CA THR A 63 22.32 -6.68 -14.78
C THR A 63 23.48 -6.11 -13.96
N ALA A 64 24.37 -6.97 -13.44
CA ALA A 64 25.56 -6.52 -12.73
C ALA A 64 26.58 -5.84 -13.66
N ALA A 65 26.72 -6.33 -14.90
CA ALA A 65 27.68 -5.79 -15.86
C ALA A 65 27.35 -4.35 -16.29
N ILE A 66 26.06 -3.98 -16.32
CA ILE A 66 25.63 -2.62 -16.70
C ILE A 66 25.31 -1.73 -15.49
N LEU A 67 25.39 -2.25 -14.26
CA LEU A 67 25.19 -1.46 -13.05
C LEU A 67 26.40 -0.54 -12.82
N GLN A 68 26.19 0.77 -12.87
CA GLN A 68 27.23 1.77 -12.60
C GLN A 68 27.33 2.14 -11.12
N GLY A 69 26.30 1.83 -10.35
CA GLY A 69 26.19 2.19 -8.95
C GLY A 69 24.75 2.35 -8.53
N TYR A 70 24.54 3.08 -7.45
CA TYR A 70 23.21 3.33 -6.90
C TYR A 70 23.04 4.82 -6.63
N THR A 71 21.83 5.32 -6.85
CA THR A 71 21.39 6.62 -6.34
C THR A 71 20.37 6.39 -5.23
N THR A 72 20.42 7.22 -4.19
CA THR A 72 19.40 7.21 -3.14
C THR A 72 18.53 8.44 -3.33
N ILE A 73 17.25 8.21 -3.59
CA ILE A 73 16.25 9.27 -3.63
C ILE A 73 15.66 9.34 -2.22
N THR A 74 15.65 10.54 -1.64
CA THR A 74 15.05 10.80 -0.33
C THR A 74 14.01 11.87 -0.51
N ASP A 75 12.82 11.64 0.01
CA ASP A 75 11.70 12.58 -0.11
C ASP A 75 10.80 12.50 1.12
N GLU A 76 10.02 13.55 1.34
CA GLU A 76 9.08 13.66 2.44
C GLU A 76 7.65 13.43 1.94
N TYR A 77 6.94 12.53 2.62
CA TYR A 77 5.56 12.20 2.30
C TYR A 77 4.68 12.42 3.51
N ASN A 78 3.45 12.88 3.25
CA ASN A 78 2.42 12.99 4.26
C ASN A 78 1.46 11.81 4.13
N ILE A 79 1.47 10.90 5.11
CA ILE A 79 0.49 9.82 5.17
C ILE A 79 -0.79 10.37 5.80
N ALA A 80 -1.89 10.33 5.04
CA ALA A 80 -3.22 10.58 5.58
C ALA A 80 -3.70 9.35 6.35
N ALA A 81 -4.13 9.54 7.59
CA ALA A 81 -4.67 8.48 8.44
C ALA A 81 -5.90 8.96 9.20
N THR A 82 -6.71 8.00 9.66
CA THR A 82 -7.83 8.29 10.56
C THR A 82 -7.74 7.36 11.76
N ALA A 83 -7.63 7.94 12.95
CA ALA A 83 -7.67 7.19 14.21
C ALA A 83 -9.06 7.31 14.83
N CYS A 84 -9.72 6.18 15.08
CA CYS A 84 -11.04 6.15 15.70
C CYS A 84 -10.99 5.44 17.06
N ARG A 85 -11.71 5.98 18.04
CA ARG A 85 -11.92 5.38 19.36
C ARG A 85 -13.41 5.42 19.74
N PRO A 86 -13.92 4.46 20.52
CA PRO A 86 -15.29 4.50 21.02
C PRO A 86 -15.49 5.65 22.02
N ASP A 87 -16.70 6.22 22.05
CA ASP A 87 -17.04 7.34 22.95
C ASP A 87 -17.04 6.92 24.43
N ASN A 88 -17.48 5.69 24.71
CA ASN A 88 -17.46 5.11 26.05
C ASN A 88 -16.24 4.20 26.21
N TYR A 89 -15.07 4.80 26.48
CA TYR A 89 -13.88 4.03 26.80
C TYR A 89 -14.01 3.43 28.19
N ALA A 90 -14.39 2.16 28.29
CA ALA A 90 -14.10 1.37 29.48
C ALA A 90 -12.58 1.21 29.59
N GLU A 91 -12.02 1.26 30.80
CA GLU A 91 -10.57 1.26 31.10
C GLU A 91 -9.75 0.07 30.54
N ASN A 92 -10.39 -0.84 29.79
CA ASN A 92 -9.83 -2.12 29.36
C ASN A 92 -9.68 -2.28 27.83
N TYR A 93 -9.87 -1.24 27.02
CA TYR A 93 -9.60 -1.31 25.58
C TYR A 93 -8.14 -0.97 25.27
N ASN A 94 -7.28 -2.00 25.27
CA ASN A 94 -5.82 -1.87 25.06
C ASN A 94 -5.34 -2.36 23.68
N THR A 95 -6.27 -2.66 22.77
CA THR A 95 -5.96 -3.22 21.45
C THR A 95 -6.19 -2.19 20.35
N TRP A 96 -5.18 -1.95 19.52
CA TRP A 96 -5.28 -1.16 18.30
C TRP A 96 -5.39 -2.07 17.08
N GLN A 97 -6.35 -1.78 16.20
CA GLN A 97 -6.41 -2.39 14.88
C GLN A 97 -5.85 -1.40 13.86
N PHE A 98 -4.87 -1.86 13.07
CA PHE A 98 -4.32 -1.09 11.96
C PHE A 98 -4.93 -1.58 10.66
N LEU A 99 -5.50 -0.66 9.90
CA LEU A 99 -6.06 -0.92 8.57
C LEU A 99 -5.29 -0.07 7.56
N THR A 100 -4.59 -0.74 6.67
CA THR A 100 -3.84 -0.10 5.59
C THR A 100 -4.55 -0.37 4.27
N HIS A 101 -4.84 0.67 3.48
CA HIS A 101 -5.10 0.48 2.06
C HIS A 101 -3.77 0.33 1.32
N GLY A 102 -3.77 -0.35 0.18
CA GLY A 102 -2.57 -0.48 -0.64
C GLY A 102 -2.05 0.88 -1.12
N ILE A 103 -0.78 0.91 -1.52
CA ILE A 103 -0.17 2.06 -2.20
C ILE A 103 -0.94 2.33 -3.50
N GLY A 104 -1.41 3.57 -3.68
CA GLY A 104 -2.11 4.02 -4.90
C GLY A 104 -3.64 4.14 -4.79
N PHE A 105 -4.23 3.81 -3.64
CA PHE A 105 -5.60 4.20 -3.32
C PHE A 105 -5.53 5.45 -2.44
N ASP A 106 -5.71 6.62 -3.04
CA ASP A 106 -5.88 7.85 -2.27
C ASP A 106 -7.24 7.77 -1.55
N SER A 107 -7.30 8.25 -0.31
CA SER A 107 -8.57 8.49 0.37
C SER A 107 -9.14 9.82 -0.16
N GLY A 108 -9.65 9.78 -1.39
CA GLY A 108 -10.50 10.85 -1.92
C GLY A 108 -11.79 10.98 -1.12
#